data_AF-A4GJY1-F1
#
_entry.id   AF-A4GJY1-F1
#
_cell.length_a   1.000
_cell.length_b   1.000
_cell.length_c   1.000
_cell.angle_alpha   90.00
_cell.angle_beta   90.00
_cell.angle_gamma   90.00
#
_symmetry.space_group_name_H-M   'P 1'
#
loop_
_entity.id
_entity.type
_entity.pdbx_description
1 polymer ?
#
loop_
_entity_poly.entity_id
_entity_poly.type
_entity_poly.pdbx_seq_one_letter_code
_entity_poly.pdbx_strand_id
1 'polypeptide(L)'
;MNVLNRNISNIFFIFALSHLIIWTLIPSLTNKNLPLDTIEALAWGSNLDWGFNKHPPMSAFFPEVFFQIFGSQDWVYYLLSQIFVVIAFYYVFKFAFEIFRDLKLSLISVLLLVSIYLFL
;
A
#
# COMPACT_ATOMS: atom_id res chain seq x y z
N MET A 1 -13.92 -20.72 14.63
CA MET A 1 -13.78 -20.42 13.19
C MET A 1 -13.68 -21.74 12.43
N ASN A 2 -14.55 -22.00 11.46
CA ASN A 2 -14.57 -23.28 10.73
C ASN A 2 -13.31 -23.45 9.85
N VAL A 3 -12.94 -24.67 9.49
CA VAL A 3 -11.74 -24.97 8.68
C VAL A 3 -11.73 -24.19 7.36
N LEU A 4 -12.88 -24.12 6.67
CA LEU A 4 -13.03 -23.32 5.44
C LEU A 4 -12.74 -21.84 5.67
N ASN A 5 -13.21 -21.27 6.77
CA ASN A 5 -12.99 -19.87 7.12
C ASN A 5 -11.51 -19.59 7.41
N ARG A 6 -10.82 -20.51 8.08
CA ARG A 6 -9.37 -20.44 8.30
C ARG A 6 -8.59 -20.48 6.97
N ASN A 7 -9.02 -21.31 6.03
CA ASN A 7 -8.39 -21.37 4.71
C ASN A 7 -8.53 -20.05 3.95
N ILE A 8 -9.71 -19.41 3.99
CA ILE A 8 -9.92 -18.11 3.32
C ILE A 8 -9.07 -17.01 3.94
N SER A 9 -9.00 -16.92 5.27
CA SER A 9 -8.12 -15.94 5.93
C SER A 9 -6.65 -16.16 5.57
N ASN A 10 -6.20 -17.42 5.52
CA ASN A 10 -4.84 -17.73 5.09
C ASN A 10 -4.57 -17.29 3.65
N ILE A 11 -5.52 -17.55 2.73
CA ILE A 11 -5.42 -17.10 1.33
C ILE A 11 -5.31 -15.58 1.26
N PHE A 12 -6.12 -14.85 2.02
CA PHE A 12 -6.02 -13.38 2.11
C PHE A 12 -4.63 -12.92 2.54
N PHE A 13 -4.07 -13.49 3.62
CA PHE A 13 -2.74 -13.09 4.10
C PHE A 13 -1.62 -13.46 3.12
N ILE A 14 -1.69 -14.63 2.48
CA ILE A 14 -0.73 -15.04 1.44
C ILE A 14 -0.81 -14.07 0.26
N PHE A 15 -2.02 -13.71 -0.16
CA PHE A 15 -2.23 -12.74 -1.24
C PHE A 15 -1.65 -11.36 -0.87
N ALA A 16 -1.99 -10.82 0.30
CA ALA A 16 -1.51 -9.52 0.74
C ALA A 16 0.02 -9.48 0.89
N LEU A 17 0.63 -10.54 1.43
CA LEU A 17 2.08 -10.65 1.54
C LEU A 17 2.76 -10.78 0.18
N SER A 18 2.20 -11.60 -0.71
CA SER A 18 2.69 -11.74 -2.08
C SER A 18 2.61 -10.40 -2.82
N HIS A 19 1.51 -9.66 -2.67
CA HIS A 19 1.33 -8.34 -3.25
C HIS A 19 2.39 -7.37 -2.75
N LEU A 20 2.61 -7.32 -1.43
CA LEU A 20 3.64 -6.48 -0.82
C LEU A 20 5.04 -6.78 -1.38
N ILE A 21 5.40 -8.07 -1.46
CA ILE A 21 6.73 -8.47 -1.93
C ILE A 21 6.88 -8.18 -3.43
N ILE A 22 5.94 -8.65 -4.25
CA ILE A 22 6.02 -8.55 -5.71
C ILE A 22 6.05 -7.09 -6.14
N TRP A 23 5.16 -6.25 -5.61
CA TRP A 23 5.07 -4.85 -6.00
C TRP A 23 6.04 -3.93 -5.27
N THR A 24 6.79 -4.43 -4.29
CA THR A 24 8.02 -3.76 -3.84
C THR A 24 9.16 -4.12 -4.78
N LEU A 25 9.38 -5.41 -5.05
CA LEU A 25 10.55 -5.89 -5.79
C LEU A 25 10.54 -5.53 -7.27
N ILE A 26 9.41 -5.72 -7.97
CA ILE A 26 9.33 -5.43 -9.42
C ILE A 26 9.75 -3.98 -9.71
N PRO A 27 9.09 -2.93 -9.18
CA PRO A 27 9.48 -1.56 -9.50
C PRO A 27 10.88 -1.21 -8.98
N SER A 28 11.33 -1.80 -7.86
CA SER A 28 12.71 -1.61 -7.37
C SER A 28 13.76 -2.12 -8.36
N LEU A 29 13.45 -3.16 -9.12
CA LEU A 29 14.38 -3.79 -10.07
C LEU A 29 14.23 -3.23 -11.49
N THR A 30 13.02 -2.76 -11.86
CA THR A 30 12.73 -2.33 -13.23
C THR A 30 12.80 -0.82 -13.43
N ASN A 31 12.44 -0.02 -12.42
CA ASN A 31 12.44 1.43 -12.55
C ASN A 31 13.83 2.00 -12.29
N LYS A 32 14.26 2.92 -13.15
CA LYS A 32 15.56 3.58 -12.99
C LYS A 32 15.56 4.68 -11.93
N ASN A 33 14.41 5.30 -11.70
CA ASN A 33 14.19 6.38 -10.76
C ASN A 33 12.82 6.21 -10.10
N LEU A 34 12.63 6.86 -8.96
CA LEU A 34 11.32 7.02 -8.34
C LEU A 34 10.33 7.77 -9.25
N PRO A 35 9.01 7.55 -9.07
CA PRO A 35 7.98 8.38 -9.68
C PRO A 35 8.15 9.85 -9.29
N LEU A 36 7.84 10.76 -10.22
CA LEU A 36 8.00 12.21 -10.02
C LEU A 36 7.31 12.69 -8.74
N ASP A 37 6.06 12.28 -8.50
CA ASP A 37 5.29 12.68 -7.32
C ASP A 37 5.95 12.25 -6.00
N THR A 38 6.64 11.10 -6.00
CA THR A 38 7.39 10.63 -4.82
C THR A 38 8.62 11.49 -4.57
N ILE A 39 9.32 11.90 -5.63
CA ILE A 39 10.46 12.82 -5.53
C ILE A 39 10.01 14.20 -5.04
N GLU A 40 8.88 14.72 -5.54
CA GLU A 40 8.30 15.98 -5.06
C GLU A 40 7.94 15.91 -3.57
N ALA A 41 7.31 14.82 -3.14
CA ALA A 41 6.96 14.60 -1.73
C ALA A 41 8.21 14.52 -0.82
N LEU A 42 9.30 13.91 -1.29
CA LEU A 42 10.58 13.90 -0.58
C LEU A 42 11.23 15.28 -0.51
N ALA A 43 11.15 16.08 -1.58
CA ALA A 43 11.67 17.45 -1.56
C ALA A 43 10.93 18.31 -0.52
N TRP A 44 9.62 18.12 -0.39
CA TRP A 44 8.81 18.74 0.66
C TRP A 44 9.15 18.26 2.08
N GLY A 45 9.67 17.04 2.24
CA GLY A 45 10.09 16.48 3.53
C GLY A 45 11.11 17.34 4.29
N SER A 46 11.95 18.08 3.55
CA SER A 46 12.93 19.00 4.12
C SER A 46 12.32 20.16 4.93
N ASN A 47 11.07 20.54 4.65
CA ASN A 47 10.32 21.55 5.39
C ASN A 47 8.90 21.02 5.62
N LEU A 48 8.70 20.31 6.73
CA LEU A 48 7.39 19.79 7.14
C LEU A 48 6.45 20.93 7.58
N ASP A 49 5.99 21.70 6.62
CA ASP A 49 4.93 22.68 6.80
C ASP A 49 3.59 21.98 7.04
N TRP A 50 2.62 22.70 7.60
CA TRP A 50 1.26 22.18 7.87
C TRP A 50 0.43 21.92 6.60
N GLY A 51 1.03 22.06 5.42
CA GLY A 51 0.44 21.77 4.12
C GLY A 51 1.30 22.36 2.99
N PHE A 52 1.25 21.71 1.84
CA PHE A 52 1.93 22.14 0.62
C PHE A 52 0.91 22.64 -0.40
N ASN A 53 1.38 23.32 -1.45
CA ASN A 53 0.55 23.92 -2.49
C ASN A 53 -0.53 22.99 -3.08
N LYS A 54 -0.31 21.66 -3.06
CA LYS A 54 -1.22 20.66 -3.62
C LYS A 54 -1.67 19.57 -2.63
N HIS A 55 -1.00 19.38 -1.49
CA HIS A 55 -1.24 18.23 -0.61
C HIS A 55 -1.16 18.58 0.89
N PRO A 56 -1.95 17.89 1.73
CA PRO A 56 -1.77 17.91 3.19
C PRO A 56 -0.38 17.40 3.61
N PRO A 57 0.09 17.71 4.84
CA PRO A 57 1.46 17.44 5.29
C PRO A 57 1.84 15.97 5.31
N MET A 58 0.85 15.09 5.43
CA MET A 58 1.02 13.65 5.54
C MET A 58 1.68 13.03 4.30
N SER A 59 1.52 13.64 3.11
CA SER A 59 2.14 13.15 1.88
C SER A 59 3.66 13.29 1.89
N ALA A 60 4.22 14.30 2.56
CA ALA A 60 5.66 14.49 2.73
C ALA A 60 6.20 13.86 4.02
N PHE A 61 5.37 13.81 5.07
CA PHE A 61 5.75 13.28 6.38
C PHE A 61 6.22 11.82 6.33
N PHE A 62 5.46 10.92 5.71
CA PHE A 62 5.84 9.50 5.70
C PHE A 62 7.09 9.21 4.87
N PRO A 63 7.25 9.77 3.65
CA PRO A 63 8.51 9.67 2.91
C PRO A 63 9.71 10.20 3.72
N GLU A 64 9.58 11.34 4.40
CA GLU A 64 10.64 11.92 5.22
C GLU A 64 11.05 11.00 6.39
N VAL A 65 10.08 10.45 7.12
CA VAL A 65 10.37 9.48 8.20
C VAL A 65 11.14 8.27 7.67
N PHE A 66 10.75 7.75 6.49
CA PHE A 66 11.45 6.63 5.86
C PHE A 66 12.85 7.03 5.36
N PHE A 67 13.01 8.24 4.83
CA PHE A 67 14.30 8.79 4.44
C PHE A 67 15.25 8.91 5.63
N GLN A 68 14.77 9.35 6.80
CA GLN A 68 15.60 9.44 8.01
C GLN A 68 16.10 8.08 8.51
N ILE A 69 15.34 7.00 8.28
CA ILE A 69 15.69 5.64 8.72
C ILE A 69 16.58 4.92 7.70
N PHE A 70 16.26 5.03 6.41
CA PHE A 70 16.86 4.20 5.36
C PHE A 70 17.68 5.00 4.33
N GLY A 71 17.59 6.32 4.31
CA GLY A 71 18.25 7.20 3.36
C GLY A 71 17.59 7.23 1.97
N SER A 72 18.39 7.53 0.95
CA SER A 72 17.96 7.70 -0.44
C SER A 72 17.80 6.36 -1.19
N GLN A 73 17.22 5.36 -0.56
CA GLN A 73 17.06 4.02 -1.14
C GLN A 73 15.69 3.90 -1.82
N ASP A 74 15.66 3.84 -3.15
CA ASP A 74 14.40 3.86 -3.92
C ASP A 74 13.40 2.75 -3.53
N TRP A 75 13.91 1.54 -3.24
CA TRP A 75 13.08 0.39 -2.88
C TRP A 75 12.22 0.61 -1.63
N VAL A 76 12.67 1.50 -0.75
CA VAL A 76 12.02 1.82 0.52
C VAL A 76 10.69 2.55 0.28
N TYR A 77 10.61 3.37 -0.78
CA TYR A 77 9.38 4.11 -1.11
C TYR A 77 8.36 3.23 -1.82
N TYR A 78 8.82 2.24 -2.59
CA TYR A 78 7.94 1.18 -3.09
C TYR A 78 7.39 0.32 -1.95
N LEU A 79 8.23 -0.03 -0.96
CA LEU A 79 7.78 -0.72 0.25
C LEU A 79 6.76 0.11 1.04
N LEU A 80 7.05 1.40 1.25
CA LEU A 80 6.13 2.33 1.93
C LEU A 80 4.76 2.36 1.26
N SER A 81 4.73 2.49 -0.07
CA SER A 81 3.50 2.42 -0.86
C SER A 81 2.76 1.09 -0.64
N GLN A 82 3.47 -0.04 -0.70
CA GLN A 82 2.85 -1.34 -0.49
C GLN A 82 2.33 -1.55 0.94
N ILE A 83 2.94 -0.95 1.96
CA ILE A 83 2.41 -0.97 3.33
C ILE A 83 1.02 -0.32 3.37
N PHE A 84 0.85 0.86 2.77
CA PHE A 84 -0.46 1.51 2.71
C PHE A 84 -1.49 0.70 1.94
N VAL A 85 -1.10 0.07 0.82
CA VAL A 85 -1.99 -0.80 0.04
C VAL A 85 -2.45 -2.02 0.86
N VAL A 86 -1.54 -2.70 1.56
CA VAL A 86 -1.91 -3.86 2.40
C VAL A 86 -2.77 -3.45 3.60
N ILE A 87 -2.51 -2.29 4.20
CA ILE A 87 -3.38 -1.73 5.24
C ILE A 87 -4.80 -1.50 4.68
N ALA A 88 -4.91 -0.93 3.48
CA ALA A 88 -6.19 -0.75 2.81
C ALA A 88 -6.90 -2.09 2.55
N PHE A 89 -6.18 -3.10 2.03
CA PHE A 89 -6.74 -4.45 1.83
C PHE A 89 -7.28 -5.04 3.12
N TYR A 90 -6.57 -4.90 4.25
CA TYR A 90 -7.01 -5.39 5.54
C TYR A 90 -8.32 -4.74 5.99
N TYR A 91 -8.42 -3.41 5.91
CA TYR A 91 -9.63 -2.71 6.30
C TYR A 91 -10.80 -2.98 5.36
N VAL A 92 -10.57 -3.08 4.06
CA VAL A 92 -11.61 -3.47 3.09
C VAL A 92 -12.10 -4.88 3.35
N PHE A 93 -11.20 -5.84 3.62
CA PHE A 93 -11.56 -7.21 3.97
C PHE A 93 -12.43 -7.24 5.24
N LYS A 94 -12.02 -6.52 6.28
CA LYS A 94 -12.77 -6.44 7.54
C LYS A 94 -14.13 -5.79 7.34
N PHE A 95 -14.18 -4.67 6.62
CA PHE A 95 -15.42 -3.93 6.38
C PHE A 95 -16.42 -4.72 5.51
N ALA A 96 -15.92 -5.40 4.47
CA ALA A 96 -16.76 -6.30 3.67
C ALA A 96 -17.32 -7.45 4.51
N PHE A 97 -16.53 -7.98 5.47
CA PHE A 97 -17.03 -8.99 6.39
C PHE A 97 -18.11 -8.44 7.33
N GLU A 98 -17.98 -7.20 7.80
CA GLU A 98 -19.00 -6.56 8.62
C GLU A 98 -20.34 -6.38 7.87
N ILE A 99 -20.29 -6.08 6.57
CA ILE A 99 -21.48 -5.92 5.70
C ILE A 99 -22.10 -7.27 5.34
N PHE A 100 -21.31 -8.18 4.76
CA PHE A 100 -21.82 -9.41 4.15
C PHE A 100 -21.89 -10.59 5.11
N ARG A 101 -21.12 -10.54 6.21
CA ARG A 101 -20.90 -11.65 7.14
C ARG A 101 -20.38 -12.92 6.46
N ASP A 102 -19.72 -12.77 5.32
CA ASP A 102 -19.18 -13.86 4.51
C ASP A 102 -17.71 -13.57 4.13
N LEU A 103 -16.80 -14.48 4.51
CA LEU A 103 -15.37 -14.33 4.25
C LEU A 103 -14.99 -14.49 2.78
N LYS A 104 -15.73 -15.30 2.00
CA LYS A 104 -15.49 -15.44 0.57
C LYS A 104 -15.82 -14.13 -0.14
N LEU A 105 -16.96 -13.53 0.18
CA LEU A 105 -17.34 -12.22 -0.36
C LEU A 105 -16.34 -11.15 0.05
N SER A 106 -15.85 -11.20 1.29
CA SER A 106 -14.80 -10.29 1.77
C SER A 106 -13.49 -10.42 0.99
N LEU A 107 -13.07 -11.66 0.68
CA LEU A 107 -11.90 -11.91 -0.16
C LEU A 107 -12.12 -11.41 -1.59
N ILE A 108 -13.29 -11.68 -2.18
CA ILE A 108 -13.66 -11.22 -3.52
C ILE A 108 -13.62 -9.69 -3.58
N SER A 109 -14.11 -8.97 -2.57
CA SER A 109 -14.03 -7.50 -2.50
C SER A 109 -12.60 -6.98 -2.61
N VAL A 110 -11.63 -7.63 -1.95
CA VAL A 110 -10.21 -7.26 -2.05
C VAL A 110 -9.64 -7.60 -3.42
N LEU A 111 -9.95 -8.76 -3.98
CA LEU A 111 -9.47 -9.17 -5.31
C LEU A 111 -10.01 -8.25 -6.43
N LEU A 112 -11.22 -7.74 -6.27
CA LEU A 112 -11.81 -6.77 -7.20
C LEU A 112 -11.05 -5.44 -7.20
N LEU A 113 -10.54 -4.97 -6.06
CA LEU A 113 -9.73 -3.74 -6.00
C LEU A 113 -8.48 -3.81 -6.87
N VAL A 114 -7.87 -4.99 -6.99
CA VAL A 114 -6.68 -5.20 -7.82
C VAL A 114 -7.02 -5.40 -9.30
N SER A 115 -8.25 -5.85 -9.59
CA SER A 115 -8.68 -6.16 -10.96
C SER A 115 -9.13 -4.93 -11.75
N ILE A 116 -9.39 -3.80 -11.07
CA ILE A 116 -9.77 -2.56 -11.73
C ILE A 116 -8.51 -1.86 -12.22
N TYR A 117 -8.27 -1.92 -13.53
CA TYR A 117 -7.28 -1.07 -14.18
C TYR A 117 -7.84 0.36 -14.20
N LEU A 118 -7.43 1.19 -13.23
CA LEU A 118 -7.72 2.61 -13.24
C LEU A 118 -6.77 3.28 -14.24
N PHE A 119 -7.28 3.56 -15.45
CA PHE A 119 -6.77 4.63 -16.30
C PHE A 119 -7.16 5.95 -15.62
N LEU A 120 -6.30 6.50 -14.77
CA LEU A 120 -6.42 7.90 -14.33
C LEU A 120 -5.06 8.56 -14.32
#